data_AF-A0A9D8PZN9-F1
#
_entry.id   AF-A0A9D8PZN9-F1
#
_cell.length_a   1.000
_cell.length_b   1.000
_cell.length_c   1.000
_cell.angle_alpha   90.00
_cell.angle_beta   90.00
_cell.angle_gamma   90.00
#
_symmetry.space_group_name_H-M   'P 1'
#
loop_
_entity.id
_entity.type
_entity.pdbx_description
1 polymer ?
#
loop_
_entity_poly.entity_id
_entity_poly.type
_entity_poly.pdbx_seq_one_letter_code
_entity_poly.pdbx_strand_id
1 'polypeptide(L)'
;MSLAIFCAVLFAALLHAGWNAIVKRGGDTLLTTILVTGWAALLSALALPWLPLPAPASWPWLAASTLLQAGYYVLVARAYQAADMSLSYPLMRGCAPPLVALAGSLAFGEQLTAGAWLGIAVVSAGVVGMAGGVAR
;
A
#
# COMPACT_ATOMS: atom_id res chain seq x y z
N MET A 1 6.70 21.15 -6.84
CA MET A 1 5.74 20.78 -5.77
C MET A 1 5.63 21.94 -4.80
N SER A 2 4.43 22.32 -4.35
CA SER A 2 4.27 23.34 -3.31
C SER A 2 4.67 22.77 -1.94
N LEU A 3 5.05 23.65 -1.00
CA LEU A 3 5.39 23.25 0.38
C LEU A 3 4.22 22.50 1.04
N ALA A 4 2.99 22.93 0.80
CA ALA A 4 1.79 22.27 1.33
C ALA A 4 1.66 20.81 0.85
N ILE A 5 1.84 20.57 -0.46
CA ILE A 5 1.80 19.21 -1.02
C ILE A 5 2.94 18.37 -0.44
N PHE A 6 4.14 18.95 -0.33
CA PHE A 6 5.28 18.25 0.27
C PHE A 6 5.01 17.82 1.72
N CYS A 7 4.51 18.73 2.56
CA CYS A 7 4.14 18.41 3.94
C CYS A 7 3.02 17.36 4.01
N ALA A 8 2.01 17.43 3.13
CA ALA A 8 0.94 16.45 3.07
C ALA A 8 1.45 15.04 2.71
N VAL A 9 2.39 14.94 1.76
CA VAL A 9 3.03 13.67 1.39
C VAL A 9 3.85 13.09 2.55
N LEU A 10 4.63 13.91 3.26
CA LEU A 10 5.37 13.45 4.44
C LEU A 10 4.45 13.01 5.57
N PHE A 11 3.35 13.73 5.80
CA PHE A 11 2.35 13.35 6.79
C PHE A 11 1.67 12.03 6.41
N ALA A 12 1.33 11.82 5.14
CA ALA A 12 0.82 10.55 4.65
C ALA A 12 1.83 9.40 4.86
N ALA A 13 3.12 9.64 4.61
CA ALA A 13 4.17 8.66 4.89
C ALA A 13 4.29 8.33 6.39
N LEU A 14 4.18 9.33 7.26
CA LEU A 14 4.16 9.15 8.72
C LEU A 14 2.97 8.30 9.16
N LEU A 15 1.75 8.63 8.69
CA LEU A 15 0.55 7.83 8.97
C LEU A 15 0.71 6.40 8.47
N HIS A 16 1.28 6.23 7.26
CA HIS A 16 1.55 4.92 6.68
C HIS A 16 2.50 4.09 7.56
N ALA A 17 3.62 4.66 7.99
CA ALA A 17 4.54 3.99 8.89
C ALA A 17 3.88 3.68 10.26
N GLY A 18 3.08 4.61 10.78
CA GLY A 18 2.38 4.48 12.05
C GLY A 18 1.41 3.31 12.09
N TRP A 19 0.53 3.17 11.10
CA TRP A 19 -0.41 2.04 11.12
C TRP A 19 0.28 0.69 10.91
N ASN A 20 1.32 0.60 10.07
CA ASN A 20 2.11 -0.62 9.92
C ASN A 20 2.79 -0.99 11.26
N ALA A 21 3.26 -0.01 12.04
CA ALA A 21 3.84 -0.26 13.36
C ALA A 21 2.79 -0.76 14.38
N ILE A 22 1.56 -0.25 14.32
CA ILE A 22 0.43 -0.74 15.15
C ILE A 22 0.10 -2.19 14.78
N VAL A 23 -0.06 -2.49 13.49
CA VAL A 23 -0.33 -3.85 13.00
C VAL A 23 0.77 -4.83 13.41
N LYS A 24 2.05 -4.42 13.32
CA LYS A 24 3.19 -5.23 13.75
C LYS A 24 3.19 -5.52 15.26
N ARG A 25 2.67 -4.61 16.09
CA ARG A 25 2.61 -4.78 17.56
C ARG A 25 1.37 -5.56 18.01
N GLY A 26 0.33 -5.62 17.19
CA GLY A 26 -0.90 -6.35 17.50
C GLY A 26 -0.68 -7.86 17.51
N GLY A 27 -1.41 -8.57 18.38
CA GLY A 27 -1.36 -10.04 18.42
C GLY A 27 -2.02 -10.69 17.20
N ASP A 28 -3.19 -10.19 16.79
CA ASP A 28 -3.89 -10.62 15.58
C ASP A 28 -3.79 -9.53 14.50
N THR A 29 -2.95 -9.80 13.50
CA THR A 29 -2.72 -8.93 12.34
C THR A 29 -4.01 -8.62 11.58
N LEU A 30 -4.89 -9.60 11.40
CA LEU A 30 -6.11 -9.42 10.61
C LEU A 30 -7.09 -8.53 11.38
N LEU A 31 -7.33 -8.84 12.65
CA LEU A 31 -8.19 -8.02 13.51
C LEU A 31 -7.66 -6.58 13.62
N THR A 32 -6.36 -6.41 13.86
CA THR A 32 -5.75 -5.08 13.97
C THR A 32 -5.87 -4.30 12.66
N THR A 33 -5.70 -4.97 11.52
CA THR A 33 -5.88 -4.37 10.18
C THR A 33 -7.33 -3.95 9.94
N ILE A 34 -8.30 -4.78 10.31
CA ILE A 34 -9.74 -4.48 10.21
C ILE A 34 -10.09 -3.27 11.08
N LEU A 35 -9.59 -3.20 12.31
CA LEU A 35 -9.87 -2.09 13.21
C LEU A 35 -9.29 -0.77 12.69
N VAL A 36 -8.02 -0.78 12.25
CA VAL A 36 -7.38 0.41 11.68
C VAL A 36 -8.12 0.90 10.43
N THR A 37 -8.43 -0.01 9.50
CA THR A 37 -9.11 0.35 8.24
C THR A 37 -10.56 0.74 8.46
N GLY A 38 -11.25 0.12 9.43
CA GLY A 38 -12.60 0.49 9.85
C GLY A 38 -12.66 1.89 10.44
N TRP A 39 -11.73 2.24 11.34
CA TRP A 39 -11.63 3.61 11.86
C TRP A 39 -11.29 4.62 10.77
N ALA A 40 -10.37 4.29 9.87
CA ALA A 40 -10.07 5.15 8.72
C ALA A 40 -11.32 5.36 7.84
N ALA A 41 -12.11 4.31 7.59
CA ALA A 41 -13.36 4.41 6.84
C ALA A 41 -14.40 5.28 7.57
N LEU A 42 -14.53 5.16 8.89
CA LEU A 42 -15.43 6.01 9.69
C LEU A 42 -15.01 7.49 9.64
N LEU A 43 -13.71 7.78 9.81
CA LEU A 43 -13.20 9.14 9.72
C LEU A 43 -13.39 9.73 8.31
N SER A 44 -13.17 8.92 7.26
CA SER A 44 -13.46 9.32 5.89
C SER A 44 -14.97 9.52 5.65
N ALA A 45 -15.83 8.71 6.28
CA ALA A 45 -17.28 8.85 6.17
C ALA A 45 -17.79 10.17 6.74
N LEU A 46 -17.14 10.67 7.81
CA LEU A 46 -17.45 12.00 8.35
C LEU A 46 -17.25 13.08 7.29
N ALA A 47 -16.29 12.93 6.37
CA ALA A 47 -16.03 13.92 5.32
C ALA A 47 -17.09 13.93 4.20
N LEU A 48 -17.82 12.83 4.00
CA LEU A 48 -18.72 12.64 2.84
C LEU A 48 -19.79 13.74 2.66
N PRO A 49 -20.43 14.30 3.71
CA PRO A 49 -21.42 15.36 3.53
C PRO A 49 -20.88 16.64 2.87
N TRP A 50 -19.56 16.85 2.91
CA TRP A 50 -18.90 18.01 2.30
C TRP A 50 -18.30 17.72 0.92
N LEU A 51 -18.44 16.49 0.40
CA LEU A 51 -17.94 16.10 -0.90
C LEU A 51 -19.08 15.90 -1.91
N PRO A 52 -18.84 16.18 -3.21
CA PRO A 52 -19.78 15.80 -4.25
C PRO A 52 -19.91 14.28 -4.35
N LEU A 53 -21.11 13.81 -4.74
CA LEU A 53 -21.35 12.40 -5.01
C LEU A 53 -20.43 11.90 -6.15
N PRO A 54 -19.94 10.64 -6.07
CA PRO A 54 -19.16 10.04 -7.15
C PRO A 54 -19.97 9.98 -8.45
N ALA A 55 -19.29 10.18 -9.58
CA ALA A 55 -19.91 10.02 -10.89
C ALA A 55 -20.53 8.61 -11.05
N PRO A 56 -21.72 8.45 -11.67
CA PRO A 56 -22.34 7.13 -11.85
C PRO A 56 -21.43 6.07 -12.48
N ALA A 57 -20.56 6.48 -13.41
CA ALA A 57 -19.60 5.61 -14.07
C ALA A 57 -18.47 5.08 -13.17
N SER A 58 -18.21 5.70 -12.00
CA SER A 58 -17.12 5.28 -11.10
C SER A 58 -17.54 4.18 -10.12
N TRP A 59 -18.83 3.91 -9.95
CA TRP A 59 -19.34 2.92 -8.99
C TRP A 59 -18.80 1.49 -9.21
N PRO A 60 -18.73 0.96 -10.45
CA PRO A 60 -18.13 -0.35 -10.69
C PRO A 60 -16.66 -0.40 -10.26
N TRP A 61 -15.91 0.68 -10.49
CA TRP A 61 -14.50 0.79 -10.11
C TRP A 61 -14.30 0.94 -8.61
N LEU A 62 -15.18 1.66 -7.91
CA LEU A 62 -15.20 1.75 -6.45
C LEU A 62 -15.46 0.37 -5.83
N ALA A 63 -16.44 -0.38 -6.34
CA ALA A 63 -16.74 -1.73 -5.89
C ALA A 63 -15.58 -2.68 -6.15
N ALA A 64 -15.03 -2.69 -7.38
CA ALA A 64 -13.89 -3.53 -7.74
C ALA A 64 -12.65 -3.23 -6.88
N SER A 65 -12.32 -1.94 -6.69
CA SER A 65 -11.19 -1.52 -5.87
C SER A 65 -11.36 -1.94 -4.41
N THR A 66 -12.58 -1.79 -3.86
CA THR A 66 -12.89 -2.19 -2.48
C THR A 66 -12.71 -3.69 -2.29
N LEU A 67 -13.21 -4.51 -3.23
CA LEU A 67 -13.09 -5.96 -3.18
C LEU A 67 -11.63 -6.43 -3.30
N LEU A 68 -10.88 -5.85 -4.25
CA LEU A 68 -9.45 -6.14 -4.43
C LEU A 68 -8.65 -5.73 -3.19
N GLN A 69 -8.96 -4.59 -2.58
CA GLN A 69 -8.30 -4.10 -1.37
C GLN A 69 -8.59 -4.99 -0.16
N ALA A 70 -9.83 -5.45 0.00
CA ALA A 70 -10.20 -6.40 1.06
C ALA A 70 -9.47 -7.75 0.87
N GLY A 71 -9.46 -8.27 -0.37
CA GLY A 71 -8.70 -9.47 -0.71
C GLY A 71 -7.20 -9.31 -0.43
N TYR A 72 -6.62 -8.17 -0.77
CA TYR A 72 -5.23 -7.84 -0.45
C TYR A 72 -4.94 -7.91 1.05
N TYR A 73 -5.78 -7.32 1.91
CA TYR A 73 -5.58 -7.38 3.36
C TYR A 73 -5.64 -8.81 3.91
N VAL A 74 -6.53 -9.64 3.39
CA VAL A 74 -6.59 -11.07 3.76
C VAL A 74 -5.30 -11.78 3.35
N LEU A 75 -4.83 -11.58 2.11
CA LEU A 75 -3.59 -12.18 1.62
C LEU A 75 -2.36 -11.73 2.43
N VAL A 76 -2.30 -10.45 2.81
CA VAL A 76 -1.26 -9.91 3.69
C VAL A 76 -1.27 -10.61 5.05
N ALA A 77 -2.45 -10.72 5.68
CA ALA A 77 -2.57 -11.38 6.97
C ALA A 77 -2.15 -12.86 6.89
N ARG A 78 -2.52 -13.57 5.83
CA ARG A 78 -2.08 -14.96 5.59
C ARG A 78 -0.57 -15.06 5.34
N ALA A 79 0.02 -14.11 4.61
CA ALA A 79 1.46 -14.08 4.37
C ALA A 79 2.26 -13.93 5.67
N TYR A 80 1.79 -13.10 6.62
CA TYR A 80 2.43 -12.94 7.93
C TYR A 80 2.23 -14.13 8.88
N GLN A 81 1.22 -14.97 8.64
CA GLN A 81 1.08 -16.25 9.36
C GLN A 81 1.99 -17.32 8.77
N ALA A 82 2.29 -17.27 7.47
CA ALA A 82 3.08 -18.26 6.77
C ALA A 82 4.61 -18.01 6.85
N ALA A 83 5.03 -16.76 7.05
CA ALA A 83 6.43 -16.37 7.12
C ALA A 83 6.64 -15.19 8.08
N ASP A 84 7.82 -15.14 8.71
CA ASP A 84 8.19 -14.06 9.61
C ASP A 84 8.01 -12.69 8.95
N MET A 85 7.50 -11.72 9.72
CA MET A 85 7.26 -10.37 9.22
C MET A 85 8.55 -9.70 8.71
N SER A 86 9.71 -10.04 9.28
CA SER A 86 11.02 -9.54 8.86
C SER A 86 11.43 -10.01 7.46
N LEU A 87 10.89 -11.13 6.98
CA LEU A 87 11.12 -11.67 5.64
C LEU A 87 10.00 -11.29 4.67
N SER A 88 8.75 -11.50 5.07
CA SER A 88 7.57 -11.28 4.24
C SER A 88 7.37 -9.80 3.93
N TYR A 89 7.61 -8.89 4.89
CA TYR A 89 7.39 -7.46 4.69
C TYR A 89 8.32 -6.87 3.61
N PRO A 90 9.66 -7.05 3.65
CA PRO A 90 10.52 -6.51 2.59
C PRO A 90 10.25 -7.14 1.22
N LEU A 91 9.91 -8.43 1.15
CA LEU A 91 9.55 -9.07 -0.13
C LEU A 91 8.29 -8.46 -0.73
N MET A 92 7.20 -8.36 0.06
CA MET A 92 5.94 -7.78 -0.41
C MET A 92 6.09 -6.34 -0.88
N ARG A 93 6.87 -5.54 -0.14
CA ARG A 93 7.07 -4.11 -0.46
C ARG A 93 8.07 -3.89 -1.58
N GLY A 94 9.11 -4.71 -1.68
CA GLY A 94 10.14 -4.60 -2.72
C GLY A 94 9.69 -5.12 -4.07
N CYS A 95 8.81 -6.12 -4.12
CA CYS A 95 8.28 -6.65 -5.39
C CYS A 95 7.11 -5.84 -5.96
N ALA A 96 6.43 -5.01 -5.16
CA ALA A 96 5.27 -4.26 -5.63
C ALA A 96 5.60 -3.20 -6.71
N PRO A 97 6.63 -2.34 -6.57
CA PRO A 97 6.89 -1.29 -7.56
C PRO A 97 7.19 -1.81 -8.97
N PRO A 98 8.03 -2.85 -9.17
CA PRO A 98 8.28 -3.39 -10.51
C PRO A 98 7.02 -4.01 -11.13
N LEU A 99 6.22 -4.73 -10.33
CA LEU A 99 4.98 -5.36 -10.81
C LEU A 99 3.96 -4.30 -11.26
N VAL A 100 3.79 -3.23 -10.48
CA VAL A 100 2.88 -2.13 -10.83
C VAL A 100 3.40 -1.39 -12.06
N ALA A 101 4.70 -1.12 -12.17
CA ALA A 101 5.28 -0.45 -13.32
C ALA A 101 5.12 -1.26 -14.62
N LEU A 102 5.33 -2.57 -14.55
CA LEU A 102 5.13 -3.49 -15.68
C LEU A 102 3.65 -3.57 -16.05
N ALA A 103 2.75 -3.75 -15.08
CA ALA A 103 1.32 -3.78 -15.32
C ALA A 103 0.81 -2.46 -15.92
N GLY A 104 1.26 -1.31 -15.40
CA GLY A 104 1.00 0.03 -15.93
C GLY A 104 1.39 0.16 -17.40
N SER A 105 2.64 -0.21 -17.69
CA SER A 105 3.20 -0.12 -19.05
C SER A 105 2.48 -1.06 -20.03
N LEU A 106 2.17 -2.30 -19.62
CA LEU A 106 1.57 -3.31 -20.50
C LEU A 106 0.05 -3.16 -20.67
N ALA A 107 -0.67 -2.86 -19.59
CA ALA A 107 -2.14 -2.80 -19.62
C ALA A 107 -2.68 -1.42 -19.97
N PHE A 108 -1.97 -0.35 -19.61
CA PHE A 108 -2.42 1.03 -19.79
C PHE A 108 -1.53 1.87 -20.72
N GLY A 109 -0.43 1.29 -21.23
CA GLY A 109 0.47 1.97 -22.16
C GLY A 109 1.28 3.09 -21.53
N GLU A 110 1.48 3.07 -20.20
CA GLU A 110 2.27 4.08 -19.51
C GLU A 110 3.73 4.07 -19.97
N GLN A 111 4.25 5.23 -20.36
CA GLN A 111 5.64 5.37 -20.79
C GLN A 111 6.50 5.92 -19.65
N LEU A 112 7.21 5.01 -19.00
CA LEU A 112 8.19 5.34 -17.97
C LEU A 112 9.54 5.67 -18.63
N THR A 113 10.17 6.76 -18.18
CA THR A 113 11.52 7.11 -18.62
C THR A 113 12.53 6.07 -18.12
N ALA A 114 13.69 5.99 -18.79
CA ALA A 114 14.78 5.12 -18.33
C ALA A 114 15.21 5.42 -16.87
N GLY A 115 15.17 6.70 -16.47
CA GLY A 115 15.44 7.12 -15.09
C GLY A 115 14.40 6.60 -14.08
N ALA A 116 13.12 6.58 -14.46
CA ALA A 116 12.06 6.02 -13.61
C ALA A 116 12.25 4.50 -13.42
N TRP A 117 12.55 3.77 -14.50
CA TRP A 117 12.87 2.34 -14.42
C TRP A 117 14.08 2.06 -13.53
N LEU A 118 15.14 2.84 -13.66
CA LEU A 118 16.32 2.73 -12.80
C LEU A 118 15.97 2.98 -11.33
N GLY A 119 15.21 4.03 -11.03
CA GLY A 119 14.77 4.34 -9.67
C GLY A 119 13.94 3.21 -9.05
N ILE A 120 13.02 2.63 -9.83
CA ILE A 120 12.22 1.47 -9.42
C ILE A 120 13.11 0.28 -9.12
N ALA A 121 14.07 -0.04 -10.01
CA ALA A 121 14.99 -1.16 -9.82
C ALA A 121 15.85 -0.99 -8.56
N VAL A 122 16.43 0.20 -8.36
CA VAL A 122 17.29 0.50 -7.20
C VAL A 122 16.50 0.41 -5.88
N VAL A 123 15.33 1.04 -5.80
CA VAL A 123 14.50 1.01 -4.58
C VAL A 123 14.04 -0.41 -4.28
N SER A 124 13.59 -1.15 -5.30
CA SER A 124 13.10 -2.52 -5.14
C SER A 124 14.21 -3.47 -4.70
N ALA A 125 15.40 -3.37 -5.32
CA ALA A 125 16.56 -4.15 -4.93
C ALA A 125 17.02 -3.83 -3.50
N GLY A 126 17.04 -2.55 -3.12
CA GLY A 126 17.37 -2.13 -1.76
C GLY A 126 16.40 -2.69 -0.73
N VAL A 127 15.10 -2.62 -0.99
CA VAL A 127 14.07 -3.13 -0.08
C VAL A 127 14.14 -4.65 0.05
N VAL A 128 14.21 -5.39 -1.06
CA VAL A 128 14.36 -6.85 -1.04
C VAL A 128 15.68 -7.27 -0.38
N GLY A 129 16.76 -6.52 -0.59
CA GLY A 129 18.06 -6.79 0.02
C GLY A 129 18.03 -6.82 1.56
N MET A 130 17.13 -6.05 2.20
CA MET A 130 16.96 -6.07 3.66
C MET A 130 16.45 -7.43 4.17
N ALA A 131 15.70 -8.19 3.37
CA ALA A 131 15.25 -9.54 3.75
C ALA A 131 16.43 -10.54 3.84
N GLY A 132 17.44 -10.38 2.98
CA GLY A 132 18.63 -11.26 2.99
C GLY A 132 19.51 -11.12 4.22
N GLY A 133 19.45 -9.98 4.92
CA GLY A 133 20.17 -9.75 6.17
C GLY A 133 19.59 -10.48 7.39
N VAL A 134 18.35 -10.96 7.29
CA VAL A 134 17.63 -11.68 8.37
C VAL A 134 17.98 -13.18 8.39
N ALA A 135 18.47 -13.71 7.26
CA ALA A 135 18.85 -15.11 7.11
C ALA A 135 20.29 -15.43 7.58
N ARG A 136 20.97 -14.48 8.24
CA ARG A 136 22.29 -14.65 8.87
C ARG A 136 22.16 -14.46 10.37
#